data_AF-B5CVS1-F1
#
_entry.id   AF-B5CVS1-F1
#
_cell.length_a   1.000
_cell.length_b   1.000
_cell.length_c   1.000
_cell.angle_alpha   90.00
_cell.angle_beta   90.00
_cell.angle_gamma   90.00
#
_symmetry.space_group_name_H-M   'P 1'
#
loop_
_entity.id
_entity.type
_entity.pdbx_description
1 polymer ?
#
loop_
_entity_poly.entity_id
_entity_poly.type
_entity_poly.pdbx_seq_one_letter_code
_entity_poly.pdbx_strand_id
1 'polypeptide(L)'
;MKQIFDSMANIMSMKSVRNKPTRAGYDLTQKINFTAKAGSLIPVWWTPVLPFDDLNATVKSFVRTQPLNTAAFARMRGYFDFYFVPFRQMWNKFPTAITQMRTNLLHASGPVLADNVPLSDELPYFTAEQVADYIVSLADSKNQFGYYRAWLVCIILEYLGYGDFYPYIVEAAGGEGATWATRPMLNNLKFSPFPLFAYQKIYADFNRYTQWERSNPSTFNIDYISGSADSLQLDFTVEGFKDSFNLFDMRYSNWQRDLLHGTIPQAQYGEASAVPVSGSMQVVEGPTPPAFTTGQDGVAFLNGNVTIQGSSGYLQAQTSVGESRILRFNNTNSGLIVEGDSSFGVSILALRRAEAAQKWKEVALASEEDYPSQIEAHWGQSVNKAYSDMCQWLGSINIDLSINEVVNNNITGENAADIAGKGTMSGNGSINFNVGGQYGIVMCVFHVLPQLDYITSAPHFGTTLTNVLDFPIPEFDKIGMEQVPVIRGLNPVKPKDGDFKVSPNLYFGYAPQYYNWKTTLDKSMGEFRRSLKTWIIPFDDEALLAADSVDFPDNPNVEADSVKAGFFKVSPSVLDNLFAVKANSDLNTDQFLCSTLFDVNVVRSLDPNGLPY
;
A
#
# COMPACT_ATOMS: atom_id res chain seq x y z
N MET A 1 8.35 -15.54 -44.69
CA MET A 1 8.80 -16.70 -45.50
C MET A 1 8.82 -18.05 -44.75
N LYS A 2 8.45 -18.12 -43.45
CA LYS A 2 8.45 -19.37 -42.64
C LYS A 2 7.07 -20.06 -42.54
N GLN A 3 6.02 -19.47 -43.13
CA GLN A 3 4.63 -19.91 -42.97
C GLN A 3 4.04 -20.70 -44.16
N ILE A 4 4.74 -20.77 -45.30
CA ILE A 4 4.20 -21.40 -46.53
C ILE A 4 4.61 -22.87 -46.69
N PHE A 5 5.68 -23.33 -46.01
CA PHE A 5 6.14 -24.72 -46.09
C PHE A 5 5.54 -25.66 -45.03
N ASP A 6 4.73 -25.16 -44.09
CA ASP A 6 4.24 -25.93 -42.94
C ASP A 6 2.77 -26.42 -43.12
N SER A 7 2.19 -26.27 -44.31
CA SER A 7 0.79 -26.59 -44.61
C SER A 7 0.56 -27.92 -45.33
N MET A 8 1.61 -28.63 -45.77
CA MET A 8 1.50 -30.00 -46.27
C MET A 8 1.70 -30.97 -45.10
N ALA A 9 0.72 -31.83 -44.85
CA ALA A 9 0.79 -32.86 -43.82
C ALA A 9 1.91 -33.87 -44.16
N ASN A 10 3.12 -33.57 -43.70
CA ASN A 10 4.26 -34.46 -43.78
C ASN A 10 4.12 -35.51 -42.68
N ILE A 11 4.12 -36.81 -43.02
CA ILE A 11 4.05 -37.90 -42.04
C ILE A 11 5.22 -37.88 -41.04
N MET A 12 6.34 -37.26 -41.41
CA MET A 12 7.50 -37.03 -40.54
C MET A 12 7.30 -35.84 -39.60
N SER A 13 6.32 -34.96 -39.88
CA SER A 13 5.89 -33.89 -38.99
C SER A 13 4.74 -34.43 -38.13
N MET A 14 5.06 -35.01 -36.97
CA MET A 14 4.09 -35.55 -36.00
C MET A 14 3.20 -34.47 -35.32
N LYS A 15 3.14 -33.25 -35.87
CA LYS A 15 2.33 -32.11 -35.39
C LYS A 15 0.82 -32.36 -35.43
N SER A 16 0.38 -33.39 -36.16
CA SER A 16 -1.01 -33.86 -36.18
C SER A 16 -1.37 -34.73 -34.96
N VAL A 17 -0.40 -35.34 -34.30
CA VAL A 17 -0.60 -36.13 -33.08
C VAL A 17 -0.93 -35.17 -31.93
N ARG A 18 -2.20 -35.14 -31.53
CA ARG A 18 -2.70 -34.32 -30.43
C ARG A 18 -3.76 -35.07 -29.65
N ASN A 19 -3.84 -34.81 -28.35
CA ASN A 19 -4.91 -35.33 -27.52
C ASN A 19 -6.26 -34.68 -27.91
N LYS A 20 -7.36 -35.42 -27.73
CA LYS A 20 -8.74 -34.93 -27.87
C LYS A 20 -9.46 -35.15 -26.53
N PRO A 21 -9.25 -34.28 -25.54
CA PRO A 21 -9.89 -34.45 -24.24
C PRO A 21 -11.41 -34.27 -24.35
N THR A 22 -12.15 -35.03 -23.55
CA THR A 22 -13.59 -34.80 -23.33
C THR A 22 -13.76 -33.54 -22.48
N ARG A 23 -14.85 -32.79 -22.69
CA ARG A 23 -15.17 -31.57 -21.95
C ARG A 23 -16.51 -31.74 -21.24
N ALA A 24 -16.53 -31.56 -19.92
CA ALA A 24 -17.70 -31.78 -19.08
C ALA A 24 -17.87 -30.70 -18.02
N GLY A 25 -19.09 -30.56 -17.50
CA GLY A 25 -19.43 -29.67 -16.39
C GLY A 25 -19.32 -30.37 -15.05
N TYR A 26 -18.79 -29.66 -14.06
CA TYR A 26 -18.60 -30.10 -12.68
C TYR A 26 -19.21 -29.07 -11.73
N ASP A 27 -19.91 -29.56 -10.71
CA ASP A 27 -20.46 -28.74 -9.65
C ASP A 27 -19.48 -28.74 -8.46
N LEU A 28 -18.96 -27.55 -8.13
CA LEU A 28 -18.07 -27.28 -7.00
C LEU A 28 -18.78 -26.44 -5.92
N THR A 29 -20.11 -26.47 -5.91
CA THR A 29 -20.92 -25.69 -4.97
C THR A 29 -20.64 -26.08 -3.53
N GLN A 30 -20.41 -25.07 -2.69
CA GLN A 30 -20.20 -25.27 -1.26
C GLN A 30 -20.77 -24.14 -0.42
N LYS A 31 -21.28 -24.49 0.76
CA LYS A 31 -21.69 -23.54 1.79
C LYS A 31 -20.56 -23.35 2.79
N ILE A 32 -20.13 -22.11 2.98
CA ILE A 32 -19.09 -21.74 3.93
C ILE A 32 -19.69 -20.78 4.94
N ASN A 33 -19.61 -21.16 6.22
CA ASN A 33 -19.91 -20.25 7.33
C ASN A 33 -18.57 -19.76 7.87
N PHE A 34 -18.44 -18.46 8.02
CA PHE A 34 -17.19 -17.86 8.46
C PHE A 34 -17.46 -16.57 9.23
N THR A 35 -16.43 -16.06 9.89
CA THR A 35 -16.48 -14.83 10.67
C THR A 35 -15.47 -13.82 10.15
N ALA A 36 -15.69 -12.53 10.42
CA ALA A 36 -14.77 -11.51 9.94
C ALA A 36 -14.73 -10.31 10.88
N LYS A 37 -13.60 -9.61 10.87
CA LYS A 37 -13.45 -8.28 11.46
C LYS A 37 -13.57 -7.21 10.37
N ALA A 38 -13.94 -5.99 10.75
CA ALA A 38 -13.88 -4.88 9.81
C ALA A 38 -12.44 -4.63 9.34
N GLY A 39 -12.28 -4.32 8.06
CA GLY A 39 -10.97 -4.02 7.47
C GLY A 39 -10.05 -5.21 7.21
N SER A 40 -10.27 -6.40 7.81
CA SER A 40 -9.44 -7.57 7.51
C SER A 40 -9.77 -8.15 6.14
N LEU A 41 -8.76 -8.42 5.32
CA LEU A 41 -8.90 -9.11 4.04
C LEU A 41 -8.86 -10.62 4.28
N ILE A 42 -9.97 -11.32 4.07
CA ILE A 42 -10.09 -12.75 4.39
C ILE A 42 -10.32 -13.56 3.11
N PRO A 43 -9.47 -14.56 2.80
CA PRO A 43 -9.70 -15.44 1.66
C PRO A 43 -10.79 -16.47 1.98
N VAL A 44 -12.03 -16.21 1.55
CA VAL A 44 -13.20 -17.01 1.93
C VAL A 44 -13.45 -18.21 1.04
N TRP A 45 -13.00 -18.16 -0.21
CA TRP A 45 -13.15 -19.24 -1.18
C TRP A 45 -12.03 -19.19 -2.20
N TRP A 46 -11.48 -20.34 -2.58
CA TRP A 46 -10.53 -20.43 -3.67
C TRP A 46 -10.58 -21.79 -4.34
N THR A 47 -10.17 -21.85 -5.61
CA THR A 47 -9.98 -23.12 -6.33
C THR A 47 -8.81 -23.00 -7.30
N PRO A 48 -7.97 -24.05 -7.44
CA PRO A 48 -7.07 -24.14 -8.57
C PRO A 48 -7.89 -24.30 -9.85
N VAL A 49 -7.43 -23.68 -10.93
CA VAL A 49 -8.05 -23.74 -12.26
C VAL A 49 -7.06 -24.22 -13.31
N LEU A 50 -7.61 -24.94 -14.29
CA LEU A 50 -6.87 -25.50 -15.40
C LEU A 50 -6.99 -24.60 -16.64
N PRO A 51 -6.08 -24.74 -17.62
CA PRO A 51 -6.21 -24.07 -18.90
C PRO A 51 -7.54 -24.41 -19.57
N PHE A 52 -8.22 -23.38 -20.07
CA PHE A 52 -9.49 -23.40 -20.80
C PHE A 52 -10.71 -23.82 -19.97
N ASP A 53 -10.61 -23.71 -18.65
CA ASP A 53 -11.77 -23.80 -17.78
C ASP A 53 -12.70 -22.60 -17.99
N ASP A 54 -14.00 -22.87 -18.09
CA ASP A 54 -15.06 -21.87 -17.94
C ASP A 54 -15.65 -21.99 -16.54
N LEU A 55 -15.55 -20.93 -15.76
CA LEU A 55 -16.03 -20.87 -14.38
C LEU A 55 -17.18 -19.88 -14.25
N ASN A 56 -18.30 -20.32 -13.69
CA ASN A 56 -19.40 -19.48 -13.26
C ASN A 56 -19.57 -19.63 -11.75
N ALA A 57 -19.30 -18.57 -10.99
CA ALA A 57 -19.45 -18.54 -9.55
C ALA A 57 -20.52 -17.53 -9.15
N THR A 58 -21.56 -18.00 -8.47
CA THR A 58 -22.63 -17.20 -7.89
C THR A 58 -22.51 -17.19 -6.37
N VAL A 59 -22.42 -16.01 -5.77
CA VAL A 59 -22.39 -15.83 -4.32
C VAL A 59 -23.79 -15.49 -3.83
N LYS A 60 -24.27 -16.21 -2.82
CA LYS A 60 -25.49 -15.88 -2.07
C LYS A 60 -25.09 -15.77 -0.60
N SER A 61 -25.01 -14.54 -0.10
CA SER A 61 -24.50 -14.26 1.24
C SER A 61 -25.59 -13.68 2.15
N PHE A 62 -25.59 -14.15 3.39
CA PHE A 62 -26.35 -13.57 4.48
C PHE A 62 -25.42 -13.39 5.69
N VAL A 63 -25.22 -12.15 6.10
CA VAL A 63 -24.32 -11.75 7.18
C VAL A 63 -25.14 -11.15 8.32
N ARG A 64 -24.82 -11.55 9.55
CA ARG A 64 -25.30 -10.93 10.78
C ARG A 64 -24.13 -10.25 11.46
N THR A 65 -24.40 -9.16 12.16
CA THR A 65 -23.38 -8.56 13.03
C THR A 65 -23.52 -9.08 14.46
N GLN A 66 -22.47 -8.89 15.26
CA GLN A 66 -22.59 -8.91 16.71
C GLN A 66 -23.65 -7.89 17.17
N PRO A 67 -24.24 -8.08 18.37
CA PRO A 67 -25.19 -7.12 18.94
C PRO A 67 -24.59 -5.71 18.98
N LEU A 68 -25.35 -4.74 18.46
CA LEU A 68 -24.97 -3.33 18.52
C LEU A 68 -25.46 -2.73 19.84
N ASN A 69 -24.68 -1.80 20.40
CA ASN A 69 -25.05 -1.09 21.63
C ASN A 69 -26.30 -0.22 21.44
N THR A 70 -26.54 0.30 20.23
CA THR A 70 -27.70 1.12 19.87
C THR A 70 -28.15 0.84 18.43
N ALA A 71 -29.32 1.37 18.04
CA ALA A 71 -29.76 1.41 16.64
C ALA A 71 -28.99 2.51 15.87
N ALA A 72 -27.69 2.27 15.66
CA ALA A 72 -26.76 3.24 15.09
C ALA A 72 -27.05 3.61 13.62
N PHE A 73 -26.64 4.82 13.22
CA PHE A 73 -26.67 5.33 11.85
C PHE A 73 -25.43 4.93 11.02
N ALA A 74 -24.71 3.89 11.48
CA ALA A 74 -23.47 3.42 10.89
C ALA A 74 -23.69 2.90 9.45
N ARG A 75 -22.79 3.29 8.54
CA ARG A 75 -22.78 2.85 7.13
C ARG A 75 -21.58 1.95 6.89
N MET A 76 -21.82 0.73 6.40
CA MET A 76 -20.75 -0.22 6.07
C MET A 76 -21.13 -1.01 4.82
N ARG A 77 -20.12 -1.37 4.02
CA ARG A 77 -20.27 -2.20 2.84
C ARG A 77 -19.32 -3.40 2.89
N GLY A 78 -19.87 -4.59 2.67
CA GLY A 78 -19.12 -5.82 2.51
C GLY A 78 -18.88 -6.11 1.03
N TYR A 79 -17.70 -6.59 0.71
CA TYR A 79 -17.25 -6.86 -0.66
C TYR A 79 -16.80 -8.31 -0.76
N PHE A 80 -17.26 -9.00 -1.81
CA PHE A 80 -16.74 -10.29 -2.25
C PHE A 80 -16.04 -10.09 -3.58
N ASP A 81 -14.72 -9.86 -3.52
CA ASP A 81 -13.90 -9.61 -4.70
C ASP A 81 -13.29 -10.89 -5.23
N PHE A 82 -13.43 -11.13 -6.53
CA PHE A 82 -12.85 -12.28 -7.21
C PHE A 82 -11.62 -11.89 -8.02
N TYR A 83 -10.56 -12.68 -7.85
CA TYR A 83 -9.30 -12.49 -8.54
C TYR A 83 -8.83 -13.80 -9.16
N PHE A 84 -8.13 -13.70 -10.29
CA PHE A 84 -7.37 -14.79 -10.90
C PHE A 84 -5.88 -14.50 -10.81
N VAL A 85 -5.15 -15.41 -10.17
CA VAL A 85 -3.69 -15.35 -9.99
C VAL A 85 -3.03 -16.50 -10.76
N PRO A 86 -2.34 -16.22 -11.88
CA PRO A 86 -1.56 -17.21 -12.60
C PRO A 86 -0.40 -17.77 -11.76
N PHE A 87 -0.16 -19.09 -11.80
CA PHE A 87 0.98 -19.68 -11.08
C PHE A 87 2.34 -19.17 -11.54
N ARG A 88 2.45 -18.75 -12.82
CA ARG A 88 3.67 -18.14 -13.36
C ARG A 88 4.11 -16.87 -12.64
N GLN A 89 3.18 -16.15 -11.99
CA GLN A 89 3.48 -14.91 -11.26
C GLN A 89 3.99 -15.19 -9.83
N MET A 90 3.65 -16.35 -9.27
CA MET A 90 4.13 -16.80 -7.97
C MET A 90 5.48 -17.50 -8.09
N TRP A 91 5.67 -18.27 -9.17
CA TRP A 91 6.93 -18.92 -9.49
C TRP A 91 7.19 -18.90 -10.99
N ASN A 92 8.21 -18.15 -11.42
CA ASN A 92 8.54 -17.99 -12.84
C ASN A 92 8.82 -19.31 -13.58
N LYS A 93 9.32 -20.34 -12.88
CA LYS A 93 9.64 -21.68 -13.40
C LYS A 93 8.44 -22.62 -13.50
N PHE A 94 7.27 -22.24 -13.00
CA PHE A 94 6.07 -23.10 -13.02
C PHE A 94 5.70 -23.63 -14.42
N PRO A 95 5.72 -22.83 -15.52
CA PRO A 95 5.39 -23.34 -16.85
C PRO A 95 6.35 -24.45 -17.34
N THR A 96 7.63 -24.34 -17.00
CA THR A 96 8.62 -25.39 -17.30
C THR A 96 8.45 -26.62 -16.41
N ALA A 97 8.05 -26.42 -15.15
CA ALA A 97 7.77 -27.50 -14.21
C ALA A 97 6.61 -28.39 -14.68
N ILE A 98 5.48 -27.77 -15.01
CA ILE A 98 4.26 -28.51 -15.34
C ILE A 98 4.34 -29.21 -16.69
N THR A 99 5.11 -28.68 -17.64
CA THR A 99 5.30 -29.31 -18.95
C THR A 99 6.35 -30.42 -18.95
N GLN A 100 7.15 -30.51 -17.87
CA GLN A 100 8.23 -31.50 -17.70
C GLN A 100 9.24 -31.56 -18.86
N MET A 101 9.37 -30.47 -19.62
CA MET A 101 10.28 -30.38 -20.78
C MET A 101 11.73 -30.10 -20.33
N ARG A 102 12.37 -31.08 -19.69
CA ARG A 102 13.67 -30.93 -18.99
C ARG A 102 14.85 -30.52 -19.89
N THR A 103 14.79 -30.85 -21.18
CA THR A 103 15.87 -30.56 -22.13
C THR A 103 15.85 -29.11 -22.62
N ASN A 104 14.69 -28.46 -22.58
CA ASN A 104 14.54 -27.07 -23.03
C ASN A 104 14.47 -26.14 -21.82
N LEU A 105 15.63 -25.81 -21.26
CA LEU A 105 15.72 -24.86 -20.16
C LEU A 105 15.43 -23.44 -20.66
N LEU A 106 14.36 -22.82 -20.16
CA LEU A 106 13.96 -21.46 -20.50
C LEU A 106 14.53 -20.41 -19.53
N HIS A 107 15.08 -20.84 -18.39
CA HIS A 107 15.61 -19.98 -17.34
C HIS A 107 17.06 -20.34 -17.04
N ALA A 108 17.91 -19.33 -16.87
CA ALA A 108 19.27 -19.51 -16.39
C ALA A 108 19.26 -19.67 -14.86
N SER A 109 19.88 -20.73 -14.36
CA SER A 109 20.16 -20.95 -12.94
C SER A 109 21.56 -20.48 -12.55
N GLY A 110 22.43 -20.22 -13.53
CA GLY A 110 23.73 -19.60 -13.34
C GLY A 110 24.32 -19.03 -14.64
N PRO A 111 25.49 -18.38 -14.55
CA PRO A 111 26.13 -17.72 -15.69
C PRO A 111 26.77 -18.69 -16.69
N VAL A 112 27.00 -19.96 -16.32
CA VAL A 112 27.62 -20.99 -17.17
C VAL A 112 26.63 -22.11 -17.48
N LEU A 113 26.79 -22.78 -18.64
CA LEU A 113 25.93 -23.89 -19.06
C LEU A 113 25.85 -25.03 -18.03
N ALA A 114 26.95 -25.29 -17.30
CA ALA A 114 27.01 -26.34 -16.28
C ALA A 114 26.15 -26.03 -15.04
N ASP A 115 25.88 -24.75 -14.76
CA ASP A 115 25.07 -24.31 -13.61
C ASP A 115 23.57 -24.41 -13.90
N ASN A 116 23.19 -24.59 -15.17
CA ASN A 116 21.80 -24.66 -15.62
C ASN A 116 21.28 -26.09 -15.47
N VAL A 117 20.97 -26.47 -14.23
CA VAL A 117 20.42 -27.79 -13.86
C VAL A 117 18.94 -27.88 -14.25
N PRO A 118 18.46 -29.04 -14.77
CA PRO A 118 17.04 -29.26 -15.04
C PRO A 118 16.22 -29.17 -13.75
N LEU A 119 15.00 -28.68 -13.88
CA LEU A 119 14.07 -28.54 -12.76
C LEU A 119 13.67 -29.91 -12.19
N SER A 120 13.47 -29.96 -10.87
CA SER A 120 12.93 -31.13 -10.17
C SER A 120 11.47 -31.41 -10.57
N ASP A 121 10.99 -32.62 -10.23
CA ASP A 121 9.60 -33.06 -10.42
C ASP A 121 8.65 -32.56 -9.32
N GLU A 122 9.18 -32.16 -8.17
CA GLU A 122 8.39 -31.62 -7.06
C GLU A 122 8.19 -30.10 -7.22
N LEU A 123 7.02 -29.62 -6.78
CA LEU A 123 6.76 -28.19 -6.62
C LEU A 123 7.28 -27.71 -5.25
N PRO A 124 7.57 -26.40 -5.08
CA PRO A 124 7.95 -25.85 -3.79
C PRO A 124 6.91 -26.13 -2.70
N TYR A 125 7.36 -26.49 -1.51
CA TYR A 125 6.50 -26.87 -0.38
C TYR A 125 7.09 -26.47 0.98
N PHE A 126 6.26 -26.51 2.01
CA PHE A 126 6.68 -26.47 3.41
C PHE A 126 5.97 -27.59 4.18
N THR A 127 6.46 -27.92 5.37
CA THR A 127 5.92 -29.01 6.19
C THR A 127 5.04 -28.50 7.33
N ALA A 128 4.13 -29.35 7.84
CA ALA A 128 3.29 -29.02 8.99
C ALA A 128 4.12 -28.68 10.24
N GLU A 129 5.21 -29.41 10.44
CA GLU A 129 6.20 -29.16 11.51
C GLU A 129 6.78 -27.74 11.42
N GLN A 130 7.24 -27.31 10.25
CA GLN A 130 7.78 -25.96 10.06
C GLN A 130 6.78 -24.85 10.37
N VAL A 131 5.49 -25.06 10.07
CA VAL A 131 4.44 -24.09 10.40
C VAL A 131 4.17 -24.05 11.90
N ALA A 132 4.09 -25.22 12.55
CA ALA A 132 3.89 -25.30 13.99
C ALA A 132 5.04 -24.62 14.75
N ASP A 133 6.29 -24.91 14.37
CA ASP A 133 7.47 -24.28 14.95
C ASP A 133 7.50 -22.77 14.66
N TYR A 134 7.11 -22.34 13.45
CA TYR A 134 6.99 -20.92 13.13
C TYR A 134 5.99 -20.21 14.05
N ILE A 135 4.80 -20.77 14.28
CA ILE A 135 3.77 -20.21 15.17
C ILE A 135 4.28 -20.10 16.60
N VAL A 136 4.89 -21.17 17.14
CA VAL A 136 5.49 -21.15 18.49
C VAL A 136 6.54 -20.05 18.58
N SER A 137 7.33 -19.90 17.53
CA SER A 137 8.44 -18.96 17.48
C SER A 137 8.05 -17.48 17.35
N LEU A 138 6.76 -17.19 17.12
CA LEU A 138 6.20 -15.83 17.15
C LEU A 138 5.96 -15.33 18.58
N ALA A 139 5.86 -16.23 19.56
CA ALA A 139 5.65 -15.89 20.97
C ALA A 139 4.53 -14.83 21.18
N ASP A 140 4.85 -13.70 21.81
CA ASP A 140 3.95 -12.57 22.09
C ASP A 140 4.00 -11.46 21.02
N SER A 141 4.57 -11.73 19.85
CA SER A 141 4.66 -10.79 18.73
C SER A 141 3.27 -10.29 18.30
N LYS A 142 3.16 -8.96 18.17
CA LYS A 142 1.95 -8.26 17.75
C LYS A 142 2.12 -7.64 16.37
N ASN A 143 1.04 -7.54 15.61
CA ASN A 143 1.02 -6.77 14.37
C ASN A 143 0.94 -5.26 14.66
N GLN A 144 0.92 -4.48 13.59
CA GLN A 144 0.91 -3.01 13.59
C GLN A 144 -0.28 -2.38 14.32
N PHE A 145 -1.42 -3.08 14.39
CA PHE A 145 -2.62 -2.70 15.13
C PHE A 145 -2.69 -3.30 16.55
N GLY A 146 -1.64 -3.99 17.00
CA GLY A 146 -1.54 -4.52 18.36
C GLY A 146 -2.17 -5.90 18.58
N TYR A 147 -2.60 -6.59 17.52
CA TYR A 147 -3.14 -7.96 17.61
C TYR A 147 -2.02 -9.00 17.57
N TYR A 148 -2.12 -10.07 18.37
CA TYR A 148 -1.17 -11.19 18.36
C TYR A 148 -1.09 -11.84 16.98
N ARG A 149 0.12 -11.87 16.41
CA ARG A 149 0.37 -12.37 15.07
C ARG A 149 0.09 -13.86 14.94
N ALA A 150 0.38 -14.65 15.98
CA ALA A 150 0.14 -16.10 15.99
C ALA A 150 -1.33 -16.46 15.71
N TRP A 151 -2.28 -15.71 16.30
CA TRP A 151 -3.71 -15.88 16.04
C TRP A 151 -4.07 -15.57 14.59
N LEU A 152 -3.56 -14.45 14.05
CA LEU A 152 -3.83 -14.03 12.68
C LEU A 152 -3.30 -15.03 11.63
N VAL A 153 -2.14 -15.62 11.90
CA VAL A 153 -1.55 -16.69 11.07
C VAL A 153 -2.47 -17.91 11.06
N CYS A 154 -2.94 -18.36 12.24
CA CYS A 154 -3.85 -19.50 12.34
C CYS A 154 -5.16 -19.25 11.58
N ILE A 155 -5.71 -18.03 11.67
CA ILE A 155 -6.91 -17.63 10.92
C ILE A 155 -6.66 -17.79 9.41
N ILE A 156 -5.59 -17.22 8.84
CA ILE A 156 -5.37 -17.35 7.39
C ILE A 156 -5.19 -18.82 6.97
N LEU A 157 -4.44 -19.59 7.76
CA LEU A 157 -4.18 -21.01 7.47
C LEU A 157 -5.48 -21.82 7.45
N GLU A 158 -6.38 -21.57 8.41
CA GLU A 158 -7.69 -22.21 8.47
C GLU A 158 -8.54 -21.85 7.23
N TYR A 159 -8.63 -20.56 6.90
CA TYR A 159 -9.46 -20.06 5.79
C TYR A 159 -8.95 -20.53 4.42
N LEU A 160 -7.64 -20.71 4.26
CA LEU A 160 -7.04 -21.30 3.07
C LEU A 160 -7.06 -22.83 3.07
N GLY A 161 -7.45 -23.48 4.17
CA GLY A 161 -7.62 -24.94 4.24
C GLY A 161 -6.33 -25.72 4.55
N TYR A 162 -5.35 -25.12 5.23
CA TYR A 162 -4.12 -25.81 5.66
C TYR A 162 -4.32 -26.69 6.91
N GLY A 163 -5.48 -26.60 7.56
CA GLY A 163 -5.81 -27.34 8.78
C GLY A 163 -5.78 -26.44 10.03
N ASP A 164 -6.01 -27.06 11.18
CA ASP A 164 -6.09 -26.38 12.47
C ASP A 164 -4.71 -26.35 13.16
N PHE A 165 -4.18 -25.14 13.35
CA PHE A 165 -2.93 -24.89 14.06
C PHE A 165 -3.09 -24.12 15.38
N TYR A 166 -4.32 -23.85 15.85
CA TYR A 166 -4.57 -23.13 17.10
C TYR A 166 -3.90 -23.76 18.34
N PRO A 167 -3.78 -25.10 18.47
CA PRO A 167 -3.11 -25.70 19.63
C PRO A 167 -1.65 -25.26 19.82
N TYR A 168 -0.97 -24.86 18.74
CA TYR A 168 0.45 -24.43 18.76
C TYR A 168 0.65 -22.97 19.16
N ILE A 169 -0.43 -22.21 19.40
CA ILE A 169 -0.34 -20.85 19.94
C ILE A 169 0.17 -20.93 21.39
N VAL A 170 1.20 -20.15 21.71
CA VAL A 170 1.81 -20.13 23.05
C VAL A 170 0.85 -19.58 24.12
N GLU A 171 1.01 -20.02 25.37
CA GLU A 171 0.20 -19.54 26.51
C GLU A 171 0.30 -18.02 26.70
N ALA A 172 1.45 -17.42 26.41
CA ALA A 172 1.67 -15.97 26.49
C ALA A 172 0.78 -15.16 25.52
N ALA A 173 0.33 -15.79 24.42
CA ALA A 173 -0.60 -15.22 23.45
C ALA A 173 -2.05 -15.71 23.69
N GLY A 174 -2.31 -16.47 24.76
CA GLY A 174 -3.63 -16.99 25.12
C GLY A 174 -4.00 -18.33 24.47
N GLY A 175 -3.04 -19.09 23.95
CA GLY A 175 -3.26 -20.43 23.37
C GLY A 175 -2.98 -21.58 24.33
N GLU A 176 -3.05 -22.83 23.83
CA GLU A 176 -2.80 -24.05 24.62
C GLU A 176 -1.32 -24.38 24.86
N GLY A 177 -0.39 -23.74 24.14
CA GLY A 177 1.05 -23.96 24.30
C GLY A 177 1.56 -25.32 23.83
N ALA A 178 0.91 -25.97 22.85
CA ALA A 178 1.46 -27.19 22.25
C ALA A 178 2.78 -26.90 21.51
N THR A 179 3.69 -27.87 21.49
CA THR A 179 4.84 -27.87 20.59
C THR A 179 4.84 -29.14 19.74
N TRP A 180 5.41 -29.08 18.54
CA TRP A 180 5.46 -30.26 17.66
C TRP A 180 6.14 -31.45 18.33
N ALA A 181 7.20 -31.21 19.11
CA ALA A 181 7.93 -32.25 19.85
C ALA A 181 7.08 -32.96 20.94
N THR A 182 6.10 -32.27 21.54
CA THR A 182 5.28 -32.82 22.64
C THR A 182 3.93 -33.34 22.15
N ARG A 183 3.30 -32.63 21.21
CA ARG A 183 2.00 -32.94 20.61
C ARG A 183 2.07 -32.71 19.08
N PRO A 184 2.69 -33.63 18.32
CA PRO A 184 2.70 -33.52 16.85
C PRO A 184 1.31 -33.83 16.27
N MET A 185 1.03 -33.30 15.08
CA MET A 185 -0.14 -33.73 14.32
C MET A 185 0.03 -35.18 13.84
N LEU A 186 -1.08 -35.82 13.43
CA LEU A 186 -1.09 -37.23 13.02
C LEU A 186 -0.03 -37.57 11.95
N ASN A 187 0.15 -36.69 10.96
CA ASN A 187 1.14 -36.84 9.90
C ASN A 187 1.80 -35.48 9.60
N ASN A 188 3.10 -35.48 9.32
CA ASN A 188 3.80 -34.30 8.82
C ASN A 188 3.53 -34.12 7.31
N LEU A 189 2.43 -33.44 6.96
CA LEU A 189 2.04 -33.22 5.57
C LEU A 189 2.92 -32.17 4.89
N LYS A 190 3.19 -32.37 3.59
CA LYS A 190 3.78 -31.36 2.70
C LYS A 190 2.67 -30.46 2.16
N PHE A 191 2.75 -29.17 2.42
CA PHE A 191 1.79 -28.17 2.00
C PHE A 191 2.31 -27.32 0.86
N SER A 192 1.42 -27.01 -0.10
CA SER A 192 1.71 -26.10 -1.21
C SER A 192 1.60 -24.64 -0.76
N PRO A 193 2.56 -23.76 -1.05
CA PRO A 193 2.51 -22.37 -0.64
C PRO A 193 1.70 -21.47 -1.60
N PHE A 194 1.29 -21.97 -2.76
CA PHE A 194 0.63 -21.14 -3.78
C PHE A 194 -0.67 -20.44 -3.31
N PRO A 195 -1.58 -21.05 -2.54
CA PRO A 195 -2.74 -20.33 -2.01
C PRO A 195 -2.36 -19.12 -1.15
N LEU A 196 -1.34 -19.23 -0.30
CA LEU A 196 -0.82 -18.12 0.51
C LEU A 196 -0.22 -17.02 -0.38
N PHE A 197 0.57 -17.40 -1.39
CA PHE A 197 1.11 -16.44 -2.34
C PHE A 197 0.05 -15.74 -3.17
N ALA A 198 -1.02 -16.44 -3.56
CA ALA A 198 -2.14 -15.84 -4.27
C ALA A 198 -2.82 -14.76 -3.41
N TYR A 199 -3.06 -15.04 -2.14
CA TYR A 199 -3.60 -14.06 -1.19
C TYR A 199 -2.69 -12.82 -1.06
N GLN A 200 -1.39 -13.01 -0.85
CA GLN A 200 -0.45 -11.89 -0.72
C GLN A 200 -0.29 -11.10 -2.03
N LYS A 201 -0.35 -11.77 -3.20
CA LYS A 201 -0.29 -11.12 -4.51
C LYS A 201 -1.51 -10.23 -4.74
N ILE A 202 -2.70 -10.71 -4.40
CA ILE A 202 -3.95 -9.93 -4.47
C ILE A 202 -3.84 -8.67 -3.60
N TYR A 203 -3.28 -8.80 -2.40
CA TYR A 203 -3.04 -7.65 -1.55
C TYR A 203 -2.05 -6.66 -2.19
N ALA A 204 -0.89 -7.17 -2.63
CA ALA A 204 0.19 -6.35 -3.18
C ALA A 204 -0.20 -5.55 -4.44
N ASP A 205 -1.07 -6.12 -5.27
CA ASP A 205 -1.48 -5.51 -6.54
C ASP A 205 -2.69 -4.57 -6.37
N PHE A 206 -3.74 -4.96 -5.63
CA PHE A 206 -5.01 -4.22 -5.61
C PHE A 206 -5.34 -3.52 -4.29
N ASN A 207 -4.88 -4.04 -3.16
CA ASN A 207 -5.24 -3.51 -1.83
C ASN A 207 -4.11 -2.71 -1.18
N ARG A 208 -2.95 -2.59 -1.83
CA ARG A 208 -1.84 -1.76 -1.41
C ARG A 208 -1.91 -0.39 -2.09
N TYR A 209 -1.70 0.68 -1.34
CA TYR A 209 -1.39 1.99 -1.95
C TYR A 209 0.08 2.02 -2.34
N THR A 210 0.37 1.77 -3.63
CA THR A 210 1.74 1.66 -4.15
C THR A 210 2.61 2.88 -3.87
N GLN A 211 2.00 4.07 -3.88
CA GLN A 211 2.69 5.34 -3.62
C GLN A 211 3.13 5.48 -2.16
N TRP A 212 2.39 4.88 -1.22
CA TRP A 212 2.62 5.03 0.23
C TRP A 212 3.35 3.82 0.83
N GLU A 213 2.98 2.61 0.43
CA GLU A 213 3.47 1.35 1.00
C GLU A 213 4.41 0.63 0.03
N ARG A 214 5.59 0.27 0.53
CA ARG A 214 6.61 -0.46 -0.22
C ARG A 214 6.19 -1.90 -0.50
N SER A 215 6.45 -2.36 -1.72
CA SER A 215 6.29 -3.78 -2.08
C SER A 215 7.36 -4.66 -1.44
N ASN A 216 6.95 -5.79 -0.85
CA ASN A 216 7.85 -6.88 -0.49
C ASN A 216 7.58 -8.11 -1.39
N PRO A 217 8.35 -8.32 -2.47
CA PRO A 217 8.12 -9.40 -3.42
C PRO A 217 8.17 -10.81 -2.81
N SER A 218 9.02 -11.03 -1.80
CA SER A 218 9.19 -12.35 -1.17
C SER A 218 7.94 -12.85 -0.44
N THR A 219 6.94 -11.99 -0.23
CA THR A 219 5.65 -12.37 0.36
C THR A 219 4.74 -13.10 -0.62
N PHE A 220 4.90 -12.89 -1.93
CA PHE A 220 4.00 -13.40 -2.96
C PHE A 220 4.69 -14.14 -4.11
N ASN A 221 6.03 -14.12 -4.17
CA ASN A 221 6.80 -14.88 -5.13
C ASN A 221 7.99 -15.61 -4.50
N ILE A 222 8.46 -16.65 -5.20
CA ILE A 222 9.57 -17.52 -4.80
C ILE A 222 10.61 -17.66 -5.90
N ASP A 223 10.84 -16.58 -6.64
CA ASP A 223 11.79 -16.59 -7.76
C ASP A 223 13.24 -16.80 -7.31
N TYR A 224 13.55 -16.57 -6.02
CA TYR A 224 14.83 -16.89 -5.40
C TYR A 224 15.09 -18.40 -5.28
N ILE A 225 14.08 -19.25 -5.42
CA ILE A 225 14.23 -20.70 -5.39
C ILE A 225 14.75 -21.20 -6.74
N SER A 226 15.91 -21.85 -6.71
CA SER A 226 16.55 -22.40 -7.90
C SER A 226 15.73 -23.54 -8.55
N GLY A 227 14.94 -24.27 -7.77
CA GLY A 227 14.10 -25.39 -8.24
C GLY A 227 14.86 -26.72 -8.34
N SER A 228 16.04 -26.77 -7.72
CA SER A 228 16.76 -28.01 -7.37
C SER A 228 16.03 -28.71 -6.23
N ALA A 229 16.14 -30.04 -6.12
CA ALA A 229 15.52 -30.81 -5.04
C ALA A 229 15.86 -30.26 -3.64
N ASP A 230 17.08 -29.77 -3.45
CA ASP A 230 17.56 -29.24 -2.16
C ASP A 230 16.99 -27.84 -1.82
N SER A 231 16.40 -27.13 -2.79
CA SER A 231 15.89 -25.76 -2.61
C SER A 231 14.36 -25.64 -2.63
N LEU A 232 13.63 -26.75 -2.81
CA LEU A 232 12.16 -26.73 -2.94
C LEU A 232 11.44 -26.60 -1.60
N GLN A 233 12.06 -27.06 -0.51
CA GLN A 233 11.52 -26.87 0.83
C GLN A 233 11.80 -25.44 1.29
N LEU A 234 10.75 -24.68 1.60
CA LEU A 234 10.90 -23.32 2.14
C LEU A 234 11.56 -23.35 3.52
N ASP A 235 12.41 -22.36 3.78
CA ASP A 235 13.04 -22.16 5.08
C ASP A 235 12.45 -20.94 5.79
N PHE A 236 11.86 -21.16 6.97
CA PHE A 236 11.28 -20.11 7.82
C PHE A 236 12.20 -19.70 8.98
N THR A 237 13.38 -20.31 9.09
CA THR A 237 14.35 -20.05 10.17
C THR A 237 15.37 -18.98 9.83
N VAL A 238 15.30 -18.42 8.62
CA VAL A 238 16.16 -17.34 8.15
C VAL A 238 16.02 -16.09 9.03
N GLU A 239 17.15 -15.48 9.39
CA GLU A 239 17.21 -14.23 10.15
C GLU A 239 16.40 -13.12 9.45
N GLY A 240 15.55 -12.40 10.19
CA GLY A 240 14.69 -11.35 9.65
C GLY A 240 13.35 -11.80 9.05
N PHE A 241 13.08 -13.11 8.91
CA PHE A 241 11.80 -13.62 8.40
C PHE A 241 10.60 -13.25 9.28
N LYS A 242 10.84 -13.03 10.58
CA LYS A 242 9.82 -12.62 11.56
C LYS A 242 9.71 -11.10 11.70
N ASP A 243 10.75 -10.35 11.38
CA ASP A 243 10.76 -8.91 11.67
C ASP A 243 9.97 -8.11 10.64
N SER A 244 9.81 -8.67 9.44
CA SER A 244 9.06 -8.08 8.34
C SER A 244 7.77 -8.85 8.03
N PHE A 245 6.90 -8.21 7.25
CA PHE A 245 5.74 -8.88 6.70
C PHE A 245 6.15 -10.05 5.81
N ASN A 246 5.55 -11.21 6.05
CA ASN A 246 5.82 -12.44 5.33
C ASN A 246 4.53 -13.05 4.73
N LEU A 247 4.64 -14.29 4.23
CA LEU A 247 3.56 -14.97 3.53
C LEU A 247 2.36 -15.35 4.42
N PHE A 248 2.57 -15.44 5.74
CA PHE A 248 1.55 -15.85 6.73
C PHE A 248 0.77 -14.68 7.33
N ASP A 249 1.14 -13.44 6.99
CA ASP A 249 0.54 -12.26 7.63
C ASP A 249 -0.80 -11.86 7.06
N MET A 250 -1.74 -11.57 7.97
CA MET A 250 -3.06 -11.05 7.61
C MET A 250 -2.96 -9.60 7.20
N ARG A 251 -3.64 -9.29 6.10
CA ARG A 251 -3.64 -7.96 5.50
C ARG A 251 -4.96 -7.24 5.75
N TYR A 252 -4.89 -5.91 5.67
CA TYR A 252 -6.04 -5.03 5.89
C TYR A 252 -6.29 -4.17 4.67
N SER A 253 -7.56 -3.90 4.41
CA SER A 253 -8.00 -3.02 3.34
C SER A 253 -7.70 -1.55 3.67
N ASN A 254 -7.62 -0.72 2.64
CA ASN A 254 -7.47 0.72 2.81
C ASN A 254 -8.84 1.40 3.02
N TRP A 255 -8.83 2.57 3.67
CA TRP A 255 -9.96 3.48 3.70
C TRP A 255 -10.32 3.95 2.29
N GLN A 256 -11.60 4.25 2.09
CA GLN A 256 -12.05 4.91 0.86
C GLN A 256 -11.34 6.27 0.72
N ARG A 257 -11.00 6.63 -0.52
CA ARG A 257 -10.34 7.90 -0.81
C ARG A 257 -11.30 9.05 -0.51
N ASP A 258 -10.93 9.85 0.48
CA ASP A 258 -11.58 11.09 0.88
C ASP A 258 -10.53 12.21 0.96
N LEU A 259 -10.88 13.43 1.35
CA LEU A 259 -9.97 14.57 1.46
C LEU A 259 -8.68 14.26 2.25
N LEU A 260 -8.79 13.46 3.33
CA LEU A 260 -7.62 13.09 4.15
C LEU A 260 -6.95 11.80 3.67
N HIS A 261 -7.73 10.77 3.30
CA HIS A 261 -7.22 9.46 2.90
C HIS A 261 -6.88 9.33 1.40
N GLY A 262 -7.05 10.42 0.63
CA GLY A 262 -6.81 10.49 -0.82
C GLY A 262 -5.63 11.38 -1.21
N THR A 263 -4.81 11.80 -0.24
CA THR A 263 -3.58 12.56 -0.49
C THR A 263 -2.49 11.68 -1.10
N ILE A 264 -1.53 12.32 -1.78
CA ILE A 264 -0.33 11.67 -2.32
C ILE A 264 0.93 12.10 -1.56
N PRO A 265 2.01 11.31 -1.53
CA PRO A 265 3.15 11.57 -0.65
C PRO A 265 4.03 12.76 -1.09
N GLN A 266 4.07 13.10 -2.38
CA GLN A 266 4.90 14.17 -2.94
C GLN A 266 4.09 15.05 -3.91
N ALA A 267 4.56 16.25 -4.22
CA ALA A 267 3.94 17.10 -5.24
C ALA A 267 4.26 16.65 -6.68
N GLN A 268 5.45 16.07 -6.87
CA GLN A 268 5.99 15.66 -8.17
C GLN A 268 6.97 14.50 -7.98
N TYR A 269 7.14 13.67 -9.01
CA TYR A 269 8.04 12.53 -8.94
C TYR A 269 9.51 12.96 -8.85
N GLY A 270 10.16 12.70 -7.72
CA GLY A 270 11.57 13.03 -7.47
C GLY A 270 11.84 14.53 -7.31
N GLU A 271 13.10 14.94 -7.46
CA GLU A 271 13.54 16.32 -7.14
C GLU A 271 12.95 17.40 -8.06
N ALA A 272 12.82 18.64 -7.56
CA ALA A 272 12.31 19.79 -8.31
C ALA A 272 13.10 20.03 -9.61
N SER A 273 12.39 20.31 -10.71
CA SER A 273 13.02 20.66 -11.99
C SER A 273 13.58 22.08 -11.91
N ALA A 274 14.90 22.22 -11.89
CA ALA A 274 15.58 23.51 -11.84
C ALA A 274 16.24 23.86 -13.18
N VAL A 275 16.17 25.13 -13.58
CA VAL A 275 16.88 25.63 -14.76
C VAL A 275 18.22 26.22 -14.31
N PRO A 276 19.36 25.67 -14.75
CA PRO A 276 20.66 26.23 -14.40
C PRO A 276 20.83 27.61 -15.06
N VAL A 277 21.28 28.59 -14.29
CA VAL A 277 21.72 29.89 -14.81
C VAL A 277 23.15 29.71 -15.31
N SER A 278 23.38 29.92 -16.61
CA SER A 278 24.72 29.91 -17.19
C SER A 278 25.35 31.28 -17.06
N GLY A 279 26.68 31.35 -16.91
CA GLY A 279 27.47 32.58 -16.88
C GLY A 279 28.26 32.75 -15.58
N SER A 280 29.26 33.62 -15.61
CA SER A 280 30.02 34.03 -14.42
C SER A 280 29.62 35.44 -14.01
N MET A 281 29.46 35.67 -12.71
CA MET A 281 29.37 37.01 -12.14
C MET A 281 30.78 37.44 -11.72
N GLN A 282 31.22 38.62 -12.16
CA GLN A 282 32.49 39.21 -11.78
C GLN A 282 32.26 40.55 -11.09
N VAL A 283 33.13 40.87 -10.13
CA VAL A 283 33.15 42.20 -9.51
C VAL A 283 34.02 43.09 -10.39
N VAL A 284 33.43 44.16 -10.93
CA VAL A 284 34.08 45.11 -11.84
C VAL A 284 34.12 46.49 -11.18
N GLU A 285 35.13 47.29 -11.53
CA GLU A 285 35.24 48.69 -11.12
C GLU A 285 34.10 49.51 -11.76
N GLY A 286 33.31 50.17 -10.92
CA GLY A 286 32.28 51.11 -11.31
C GLY A 286 32.84 52.49 -11.66
N PRO A 287 31.98 53.45 -12.04
CA PRO A 287 32.41 54.76 -12.55
C PRO A 287 33.10 55.67 -11.51
N THR A 288 33.09 55.29 -10.22
CA THR A 288 33.85 55.95 -9.16
C THR A 288 34.98 55.03 -8.69
N PRO A 289 36.24 55.52 -8.62
CA PRO A 289 37.34 54.70 -8.14
C PRO A 289 37.06 54.17 -6.72
N PRO A 290 37.36 52.90 -6.42
CA PRO A 290 37.12 52.33 -5.11
C PRO A 290 37.98 53.04 -4.07
N ALA A 291 37.33 53.71 -3.12
CA ALA A 291 38.01 54.38 -2.02
C ALA A 291 38.25 53.41 -0.86
N PHE A 292 39.46 53.45 -0.28
CA PHE A 292 39.79 52.72 0.94
C PHE A 292 39.74 53.65 2.16
N THR A 293 39.20 53.16 3.28
CA THR A 293 39.20 53.85 4.58
C THR A 293 39.92 53.01 5.63
N THR A 294 40.56 53.66 6.60
CA THR A 294 41.07 53.00 7.80
C THR A 294 39.96 52.94 8.84
N GLY A 295 39.81 51.82 9.56
CA GLY A 295 38.68 51.55 10.47
C GLY A 295 38.62 52.37 11.78
N GLN A 296 39.08 53.63 11.77
CA GLN A 296 38.96 54.56 12.89
C GLN A 296 38.75 55.99 12.35
N ASP A 297 37.66 56.62 12.78
CA ASP A 297 37.32 58.00 12.45
C ASP A 297 38.37 58.97 13.00
N GLY A 298 38.81 59.94 12.17
CA GLY A 298 39.50 61.14 12.64
C GLY A 298 41.03 61.21 12.53
N VAL A 299 41.71 60.35 11.77
CA VAL A 299 43.18 60.45 11.59
C VAL A 299 43.54 60.63 10.11
N ALA A 300 43.97 61.85 9.76
CA ALA A 300 44.49 62.20 8.43
C ALA A 300 45.91 61.65 8.22
N PHE A 301 46.19 61.12 7.02
CA PHE A 301 47.56 60.78 6.64
C PHE A 301 48.42 62.05 6.53
N LEU A 302 49.65 62.00 7.07
CA LEU A 302 50.71 62.91 6.64
C LEU A 302 51.10 62.56 5.20
N ASN A 303 51.18 63.57 4.32
CA ASN A 303 51.58 63.43 2.91
C ASN A 303 52.92 62.70 2.77
N GLY A 304 52.92 61.54 2.10
CA GLY A 304 54.13 60.76 1.80
C GLY A 304 53.82 59.54 0.92
N ASN A 305 54.86 58.93 0.33
CA ASN A 305 54.72 57.72 -0.46
C ASN A 305 54.28 56.54 0.43
N VAL A 306 53.20 55.86 0.04
CA VAL A 306 52.68 54.65 0.71
C VAL A 306 53.07 53.42 -0.10
N THR A 307 53.72 52.45 0.51
CA THR A 307 54.00 51.15 -0.11
C THR A 307 52.86 50.19 0.23
N ILE A 308 52.22 49.62 -0.79
CA ILE A 308 51.14 48.64 -0.64
C ILE A 308 51.75 47.24 -0.82
N GLN A 309 51.68 46.41 0.22
CA GLN A 309 52.03 44.99 0.13
C GLN A 309 50.74 44.16 0.14
N GLY A 310 50.53 43.39 -0.92
CA GLY A 310 49.42 42.43 -1.01
C GLY A 310 49.76 41.16 -0.22
N SER A 311 48.93 40.83 0.77
CA SER A 311 48.92 39.55 1.48
C SER A 311 47.49 39.02 1.49
N SER A 312 47.31 37.70 1.32
CA SER A 312 46.02 37.04 1.04
C SER A 312 44.85 37.60 1.86
N GLY A 313 43.94 38.29 1.18
CA GLY A 313 42.65 38.73 1.72
C GLY A 313 42.56 40.16 2.27
N TYR A 314 43.69 40.88 2.44
CA TYR A 314 43.65 42.28 2.88
C TYR A 314 44.79 43.11 2.26
N LEU A 315 44.51 44.37 1.94
CA LEU A 315 45.53 45.34 1.54
C LEU A 315 46.06 46.05 2.79
N GLN A 316 47.36 46.01 3.03
CA GLN A 316 48.00 46.73 4.13
C GLN A 316 48.75 47.94 3.57
N ALA A 317 48.52 49.11 4.17
CA ALA A 317 49.31 50.30 3.93
C ALA A 317 50.30 50.48 5.08
N GLN A 318 51.60 50.51 4.76
CA GLN A 318 52.66 50.81 5.71
C GLN A 318 53.13 52.25 5.47
N THR A 319 53.11 53.06 6.53
CA THR A 319 53.70 54.41 6.49
C THR A 319 55.19 54.32 6.89
N SER A 320 55.98 55.34 6.54
CA SER A 320 57.42 55.40 6.85
C SER A 320 57.76 55.34 8.36
N VAL A 321 56.75 55.40 9.24
CA VAL A 321 56.88 55.31 10.71
C VAL A 321 56.67 53.87 11.22
N GLY A 322 56.57 52.87 10.34
CA GLY A 322 56.60 51.46 10.74
C GLY A 322 55.27 50.90 11.25
N GLU A 323 54.21 51.71 11.30
CA GLU A 323 52.86 51.22 11.64
C GLU A 323 52.17 50.68 10.38
N SER A 324 51.81 49.39 10.42
CA SER A 324 51.03 48.72 9.38
C SER A 324 49.54 48.82 9.72
N ARG A 325 48.72 49.35 8.82
CA ARG A 325 47.26 49.44 8.99
C ARG A 325 46.53 48.69 7.88
N ILE A 326 45.43 48.02 8.26
CA ILE A 326 44.55 47.31 7.33
C ILE A 326 43.66 48.34 6.61
N LEU A 327 43.72 48.35 5.29
CA LEU A 327 42.79 49.11 4.46
C LEU A 327 41.48 48.32 4.33
N ARG A 328 40.35 48.98 4.54
CA ARG A 328 39.01 48.44 4.29
C ARG A 328 38.37 49.24 3.17
N PHE A 329 37.58 48.58 2.31
CA PHE A 329 36.76 49.30 1.34
C PHE A 329 35.81 50.24 2.08
N ASN A 330 35.68 51.48 1.58
CA ASN A 330 34.74 52.44 2.12
C ASN A 330 33.32 52.01 1.74
N ASN A 331 32.57 51.46 2.69
CA ASN A 331 31.19 51.00 2.47
C ASN A 331 30.24 52.11 1.99
N THR A 332 30.61 53.39 2.12
CA THR A 332 29.76 54.52 1.74
C THR A 332 29.95 54.95 0.29
N ASN A 333 31.05 54.55 -0.38
CA ASN A 333 31.35 54.87 -1.79
C ASN A 333 32.30 53.80 -2.37
N SER A 334 31.84 52.55 -2.39
CA SER A 334 32.74 51.42 -2.70
C SER A 334 33.11 51.28 -4.17
N GLY A 335 32.45 52.00 -5.11
CA GLY A 335 32.83 52.00 -6.53
C GLY A 335 32.92 50.62 -7.19
N LEU A 336 32.38 49.56 -6.56
CA LEU A 336 32.43 48.18 -7.04
C LEU A 336 31.01 47.80 -7.44
N ILE A 337 30.85 47.35 -8.68
CA ILE A 337 29.59 46.83 -9.20
C ILE A 337 29.77 45.35 -9.53
N VAL A 338 28.69 44.58 -9.45
CA VAL A 338 28.68 43.18 -9.89
C VAL A 338 28.09 43.14 -11.29
N GLU A 339 28.89 42.76 -12.28
CA GLU A 339 28.48 42.65 -13.67
C GLU A 339 28.48 41.18 -14.09
N GLY A 340 27.38 40.75 -14.72
CA GLY A 340 27.30 39.43 -15.35
C GLY A 340 27.95 39.47 -16.72
N ASP A 341 28.72 38.45 -17.09
CA ASP A 341 29.18 38.30 -18.47
C ASP A 341 27.98 38.24 -19.44
N SER A 342 28.20 38.57 -20.72
CA SER A 342 27.26 38.41 -21.83
C SER A 342 26.63 37.02 -21.97
N SER A 343 27.24 36.00 -21.36
CA SER A 343 26.74 34.62 -21.25
C SER A 343 25.79 34.39 -20.06
N PHE A 344 25.59 35.40 -19.20
CA PHE A 344 24.69 35.38 -18.05
C PHE A 344 23.23 35.42 -18.53
N GLY A 345 22.60 34.24 -18.53
CA GLY A 345 21.25 34.13 -19.04
C GLY A 345 20.65 32.75 -18.82
N VAL A 346 19.34 32.68 -18.97
CA VAL A 346 18.58 31.43 -18.93
C VAL A 346 18.27 31.02 -20.36
N SER A 347 18.77 29.85 -20.79
CA SER A 347 18.46 29.36 -22.13
C SER A 347 17.00 28.91 -22.23
N ILE A 348 16.30 29.35 -23.28
CA ILE A 348 14.90 28.96 -23.53
C ILE A 348 14.78 27.44 -23.73
N LEU A 349 15.80 26.80 -24.29
CA LEU A 349 15.83 25.35 -24.44
C LEU A 349 15.92 24.64 -23.08
N ALA A 350 16.70 25.17 -22.13
CA ALA A 350 16.72 24.63 -20.78
C ALA A 350 15.37 24.82 -20.08
N LEU A 351 14.70 25.97 -20.28
CA LEU A 351 13.35 26.20 -19.76
C LEU A 351 12.33 25.19 -20.35
N ARG A 352 12.33 24.97 -21.67
CA ARG A 352 11.44 23.96 -22.31
C ARG A 352 11.74 22.54 -21.83
N ARG A 353 13.01 22.20 -21.61
CA ARG A 353 13.40 20.90 -21.04
C ARG A 353 12.91 20.76 -19.60
N ALA A 354 13.02 21.82 -18.80
CA ALA A 354 12.57 21.81 -17.42
C ALA A 354 11.05 21.69 -17.30
N GLU A 355 10.28 22.42 -18.13
CA GLU A 355 8.82 22.32 -18.21
C GLU A 355 8.37 20.92 -18.65
N ALA A 356 8.99 20.37 -19.70
CA ALA A 356 8.68 19.02 -20.16
C ALA A 356 9.02 17.95 -19.10
N ALA A 357 10.14 18.12 -18.38
CA ALA A 357 10.52 17.22 -17.29
C ALA A 357 9.55 17.31 -16.11
N GLN A 358 9.10 18.51 -15.75
CA GLN A 358 8.09 18.70 -14.69
C GLN A 358 6.77 18.02 -15.07
N LYS A 359 6.28 18.26 -16.29
CA LYS A 359 5.07 17.59 -16.79
C LYS A 359 5.20 16.05 -16.75
N TRP A 360 6.35 15.51 -17.15
CA TRP A 360 6.61 14.07 -17.09
C TRP A 360 6.52 13.55 -15.65
N LYS A 361 7.13 14.25 -14.69
CA LYS A 361 7.15 13.89 -13.26
C LYS A 361 5.76 13.93 -12.62
N GLU A 362 4.96 14.95 -12.92
CA GLU A 362 3.59 15.07 -12.41
C GLU A 362 2.68 13.94 -12.95
N VAL A 363 2.79 13.63 -14.24
CA VAL A 363 2.03 12.52 -14.86
C VAL A 363 2.46 11.17 -14.28
N ALA A 364 3.75 10.94 -14.13
CA ALA A 364 4.28 9.69 -13.58
C ALA A 364 3.82 9.46 -12.14
N LEU A 365 3.79 10.52 -11.31
CA LEU A 365 3.32 10.46 -9.93
C LEU A 365 1.82 10.21 -9.82
N ALA A 366 1.01 10.80 -10.71
CA ALA A 366 -0.44 10.65 -10.68
C ALA A 366 -0.90 9.22 -11.05
N SER A 367 -0.10 8.49 -11.82
CA SER A 367 -0.35 7.10 -12.16
C SER A 367 0.14 6.15 -11.07
N GLU A 368 -0.46 4.97 -11.00
CA GLU A 368 0.09 3.85 -10.23
C GLU A 368 1.45 3.42 -10.80
N GLU A 369 2.30 2.81 -9.98
CA GLU A 369 3.66 2.37 -10.35
C GLU A 369 3.66 1.10 -11.24
N ASP A 370 2.53 0.77 -11.88
CA ASP A 370 2.41 -0.37 -12.79
C ASP A 370 2.79 -0.01 -14.23
N TYR A 371 3.34 -0.97 -14.97
CA TYR A 371 3.78 -0.79 -16.35
C TYR A 371 2.64 -0.37 -17.30
N PRO A 372 1.53 -1.11 -17.45
CA PRO A 372 0.37 -0.66 -18.22
C PRO A 372 -0.14 0.72 -17.83
N SER A 373 -0.30 1.00 -16.53
CA SER A 373 -0.82 2.29 -16.05
C SER A 373 0.11 3.45 -16.42
N GLN A 374 1.42 3.28 -16.27
CA GLN A 374 2.42 4.28 -16.67
C GLN A 374 2.47 4.47 -18.18
N ILE A 375 2.39 3.38 -18.97
CA ILE A 375 2.33 3.49 -20.43
C ILE A 375 1.03 4.19 -20.86
N GLU A 376 -0.10 3.88 -20.25
CA GLU A 376 -1.36 4.54 -20.56
C GLU A 376 -1.33 6.03 -20.20
N ALA A 377 -0.76 6.39 -19.03
CA ALA A 377 -0.64 7.77 -18.59
C ALA A 377 0.24 8.63 -19.52
N HIS A 378 1.32 8.08 -20.05
CA HIS A 378 2.26 8.81 -20.91
C HIS A 378 1.89 8.77 -22.41
N TRP A 379 1.35 7.66 -22.91
CA TRP A 379 1.06 7.47 -24.34
C TRP A 379 -0.42 7.60 -24.70
N GLY A 380 -1.32 7.65 -23.71
CA GLY A 380 -2.77 7.74 -23.93
C GLY A 380 -3.37 6.52 -24.63
N GLN A 381 -2.67 5.38 -24.60
CA GLN A 381 -3.10 4.12 -25.19
C GLN A 381 -3.01 3.02 -24.14
N SER A 382 -4.09 2.25 -24.01
CA SER A 382 -4.13 1.13 -23.08
C SER A 382 -3.29 -0.04 -23.57
N VAL A 383 -2.56 -0.65 -22.64
CA VAL A 383 -1.74 -1.85 -22.91
C VAL A 383 -2.54 -3.09 -22.57
N ASN A 384 -2.28 -4.20 -23.27
CA ASN A 384 -2.89 -5.47 -22.91
C ASN A 384 -2.49 -5.87 -21.47
N LYS A 385 -3.49 -6.20 -20.65
CA LYS A 385 -3.33 -6.63 -19.24
C LYS A 385 -2.36 -7.81 -19.07
N ALA A 386 -2.10 -8.60 -20.12
CA ALA A 386 -1.11 -9.66 -20.08
C ALA A 386 0.33 -9.21 -19.77
N TYR A 387 0.65 -7.92 -19.99
CA TYR A 387 1.96 -7.31 -19.72
C TYR A 387 2.07 -6.66 -18.34
N SER A 388 1.00 -6.66 -17.55
CA SER A 388 0.93 -5.99 -16.25
C SER A 388 1.70 -6.73 -15.15
N ASP A 389 1.97 -8.03 -15.31
CA ASP A 389 2.46 -8.91 -14.23
C ASP A 389 1.67 -8.83 -12.91
N MET A 390 0.51 -8.16 -12.92
CA MET A 390 -0.49 -8.13 -11.86
C MET A 390 -1.50 -9.26 -12.03
N CYS A 391 -2.17 -9.62 -10.94
CA CYS A 391 -3.31 -10.52 -10.98
C CYS A 391 -4.51 -9.88 -11.70
N GLN A 392 -5.44 -10.71 -12.17
CA GLN A 392 -6.62 -10.24 -12.90
C GLN A 392 -7.81 -10.13 -11.95
N TRP A 393 -8.35 -8.93 -11.77
CA TRP A 393 -9.64 -8.75 -11.09
C TRP A 393 -10.79 -9.19 -12.01
N LEU A 394 -11.65 -10.06 -11.49
CA LEU A 394 -12.74 -10.69 -12.24
C LEU A 394 -14.08 -9.98 -12.00
N GLY A 395 -14.24 -9.34 -10.84
CA GLY A 395 -15.47 -8.66 -10.44
C GLY A 395 -15.64 -8.67 -8.93
N SER A 396 -16.60 -7.87 -8.45
CA SER A 396 -16.97 -7.78 -7.04
C SER A 396 -18.47 -7.93 -6.86
N ILE A 397 -18.88 -8.50 -5.72
CA ILE A 397 -20.27 -8.56 -5.29
C ILE A 397 -20.38 -7.83 -3.96
N ASN A 398 -21.18 -6.76 -3.95
CA ASN A 398 -21.28 -5.85 -2.82
C ASN A 398 -22.56 -6.12 -2.03
N ILE A 399 -22.45 -6.04 -0.71
CA ILE A 399 -23.58 -6.12 0.22
C ILE A 399 -23.54 -4.94 1.18
N ASP A 400 -24.69 -4.30 1.39
CA ASP A 400 -24.80 -3.14 2.27
C ASP A 400 -25.35 -3.54 3.64
N LEU A 401 -24.90 -2.85 4.69
CA LEU A 401 -25.42 -3.02 6.03
C LEU A 401 -26.77 -2.34 6.21
N SER A 402 -27.74 -3.10 6.73
CA SER A 402 -29.00 -2.58 7.25
C SER A 402 -29.08 -2.87 8.74
N ILE A 403 -29.30 -1.83 9.55
CA ILE A 403 -29.49 -1.92 11.00
C ILE A 403 -30.98 -1.75 11.29
N ASN A 404 -31.57 -2.72 11.97
CA ASN A 404 -32.95 -2.65 12.45
C ASN A 404 -32.97 -2.53 13.98
N GLU A 405 -33.93 -1.80 14.51
CA GLU A 405 -34.11 -1.65 15.96
C GLU A 405 -34.78 -2.87 16.59
N VAL A 406 -34.39 -3.18 17.83
CA VAL A 406 -35.01 -4.18 18.68
C VAL A 406 -35.32 -3.52 20.01
N VAL A 407 -36.61 -3.31 20.27
CA VAL A 407 -37.10 -2.69 21.51
C VAL A 407 -37.33 -3.78 22.56
N ASN A 408 -36.74 -3.62 23.75
CA ASN A 408 -37.04 -4.50 24.87
C ASN A 408 -38.42 -4.17 25.46
N ASN A 409 -39.39 -5.09 25.29
CA ASN A 409 -40.75 -4.91 25.78
C ASN A 409 -40.97 -5.45 27.22
N ASN A 410 -39.95 -6.06 27.85
CA ASN A 410 -40.06 -6.60 29.21
C ASN A 410 -39.64 -5.57 30.26
N ILE A 411 -40.42 -4.49 30.39
CA ILE A 411 -40.16 -3.41 31.34
C ILE A 411 -40.79 -3.79 32.68
N THR A 412 -39.95 -4.14 33.67
CA THR A 412 -40.37 -4.29 35.08
C THR A 412 -39.66 -3.21 35.90
N GLY A 413 -40.36 -2.12 36.26
CA GLY A 413 -39.85 -1.01 37.08
C GLY A 413 -39.60 0.32 36.32
N GLU A 414 -38.81 1.23 36.92
CA GLU A 414 -38.47 2.59 36.42
C GLU A 414 -37.45 2.61 35.24
N ASN A 415 -37.07 1.46 34.69
CA ASN A 415 -36.09 1.40 33.60
C ASN A 415 -36.75 1.79 32.27
N ALA A 416 -36.13 2.72 31.53
CA ALA A 416 -36.55 3.09 30.18
C ALA A 416 -36.42 1.91 29.20
N ALA A 417 -37.19 1.93 28.13
CA ALA A 417 -37.08 0.93 27.06
C ALA A 417 -35.72 1.09 26.34
N ASP A 418 -34.78 0.18 26.60
CA ASP A 418 -33.51 0.15 25.88
C ASP A 418 -33.72 -0.36 24.45
N ILE A 419 -33.21 0.40 23.47
CA ILE A 419 -33.26 0.10 22.04
C ILE A 419 -31.90 -0.46 21.62
N ALA A 420 -31.84 -1.77 21.36
CA ALA A 420 -30.65 -2.42 20.80
C ALA A 420 -30.73 -2.46 19.26
N GLY A 421 -29.58 -2.52 18.60
CA GLY A 421 -29.51 -2.66 17.15
C GLY A 421 -29.22 -4.10 16.72
N LYS A 422 -29.87 -4.55 15.64
CA LYS A 422 -29.53 -5.78 14.92
C LYS A 422 -29.11 -5.46 13.49
N GLY A 423 -27.83 -5.63 13.20
CA GLY A 423 -27.27 -5.49 11.86
C GLY A 423 -27.45 -6.76 11.02
N THR A 424 -27.89 -6.58 9.78
CA THR A 424 -27.95 -7.63 8.76
C THR A 424 -27.46 -7.12 7.42
N MET A 425 -26.76 -7.96 6.68
CA MET A 425 -26.34 -7.69 5.30
C MET A 425 -26.77 -8.88 4.45
N SER A 426 -27.31 -8.64 3.27
CA SER A 426 -27.70 -9.72 2.36
C SER A 426 -27.54 -9.29 0.92
N GLY A 427 -27.09 -10.20 0.07
CA GLY A 427 -27.07 -9.96 -1.36
C GLY A 427 -26.63 -11.19 -2.14
N ASN A 428 -26.79 -11.06 -3.46
CA ASN A 428 -26.42 -12.08 -4.42
C ASN A 428 -25.74 -11.45 -5.63
N GLY A 429 -24.87 -12.22 -6.27
CA GLY A 429 -24.22 -11.81 -7.50
C GLY A 429 -23.53 -12.99 -8.16
N SER A 430 -23.13 -12.83 -9.41
CA SER A 430 -22.46 -13.88 -10.19
C SER A 430 -21.31 -13.31 -10.99
N ILE A 431 -20.24 -14.10 -11.12
CA ILE A 431 -19.11 -13.81 -11.99
C ILE A 431 -18.91 -14.97 -12.97
N ASN A 432 -18.55 -14.63 -14.22
CA ASN A 432 -18.21 -15.59 -15.25
C ASN A 432 -16.78 -15.31 -15.71
N PHE A 433 -15.96 -16.35 -15.78
CA PHE A 433 -14.56 -16.23 -16.16
C PHE A 433 -14.10 -17.40 -17.02
N ASN A 434 -13.44 -17.09 -18.14
CA ASN A 434 -12.69 -18.07 -18.94
C ASN A 434 -11.20 -17.89 -18.64
N VAL A 435 -10.56 -18.97 -18.20
CA VAL A 435 -9.16 -18.94 -17.75
C VAL A 435 -8.16 -18.72 -18.90
N GLY A 436 -8.57 -18.98 -20.15
CA GLY A 436 -7.67 -18.96 -21.29
C GLY A 436 -6.60 -20.06 -21.20
N GLY A 437 -5.39 -19.81 -21.69
CA GLY A 437 -4.35 -20.85 -21.81
C GLY A 437 -3.42 -21.03 -20.61
N GLN A 438 -3.79 -20.63 -19.40
CA GLN A 438 -2.89 -20.58 -18.24
C GLN A 438 -3.40 -21.41 -17.05
N TYR A 439 -2.48 -21.91 -16.22
CA TYR A 439 -2.82 -22.46 -14.91
C TYR A 439 -2.81 -21.34 -13.85
N GLY A 440 -3.70 -21.41 -12.88
CA GLY A 440 -3.71 -20.44 -11.78
C GLY A 440 -4.68 -20.81 -10.65
N ILE A 441 -4.92 -19.84 -9.79
CA ILE A 441 -5.89 -19.91 -8.70
C ILE A 441 -6.94 -18.81 -8.93
N VAL A 442 -8.21 -19.17 -8.80
CA VAL A 442 -9.28 -18.18 -8.61
C VAL A 442 -9.55 -18.09 -7.12
N MET A 443 -9.54 -16.88 -6.57
CA MET A 443 -9.74 -16.62 -5.15
C MET A 443 -10.77 -15.52 -4.95
N CYS A 444 -11.65 -15.72 -3.98
CA CYS A 444 -12.59 -14.74 -3.47
C CYS A 444 -12.07 -14.21 -2.12
N VAL A 445 -11.85 -12.91 -2.03
CA VAL A 445 -11.47 -12.22 -0.80
C VAL A 445 -12.67 -11.43 -0.31
N PHE A 446 -13.04 -11.66 0.95
CA PHE A 446 -14.08 -10.92 1.64
C PHE A 446 -13.47 -9.85 2.53
N HIS A 447 -14.05 -8.65 2.50
CA HIS A 447 -13.70 -7.59 3.44
C HIS A 447 -14.89 -6.65 3.67
N VAL A 448 -14.91 -6.00 4.82
CA VAL A 448 -15.95 -5.01 5.17
C VAL A 448 -15.31 -3.64 5.37
N LEU A 449 -15.76 -2.67 4.60
CA LEU A 449 -15.35 -1.27 4.70
C LEU A 449 -16.41 -0.47 5.46
N PRO A 450 -16.07 0.08 6.64
CA PRO A 450 -16.88 1.10 7.27
C PRO A 450 -16.70 2.45 6.58
N GLN A 451 -17.77 3.25 6.54
CA GLN A 451 -17.69 4.66 6.15
C GLN A 451 -17.54 5.51 7.42
N LEU A 452 -16.52 6.36 7.42
CA LEU A 452 -16.14 7.16 8.59
C LEU A 452 -17.03 8.39 8.73
N ASP A 453 -17.40 8.71 9.97
CA ASP A 453 -17.97 10.00 10.33
C ASP A 453 -16.95 10.79 11.16
N TYR A 454 -16.44 11.89 10.60
CA TYR A 454 -15.41 12.68 11.27
C TYR A 454 -16.01 13.47 12.43
N ILE A 455 -15.42 13.29 13.61
CA ILE A 455 -15.74 14.03 14.84
C ILE A 455 -14.54 14.84 15.36
N THR A 456 -13.62 15.15 14.45
CA THR A 456 -12.37 15.85 14.76
C THR A 456 -12.60 17.30 15.17
N SER A 457 -11.58 17.91 15.78
CA SER A 457 -11.60 19.31 16.23
C SER A 457 -11.33 20.34 15.15
N ALA A 458 -11.05 19.92 13.91
CA ALA A 458 -10.69 20.84 12.84
C ALA A 458 -11.77 21.90 12.55
N PRO A 459 -11.39 23.18 12.45
CA PRO A 459 -12.29 24.21 11.96
C PRO A 459 -12.64 23.97 10.48
N HIS A 460 -13.80 24.45 10.05
CA HIS A 460 -14.15 24.44 8.63
C HIS A 460 -13.17 25.33 7.86
N PHE A 461 -12.72 24.92 6.66
CA PHE A 461 -11.73 25.71 5.92
C PHE A 461 -12.21 27.14 5.60
N GLY A 462 -13.51 27.30 5.35
CA GLY A 462 -14.13 28.61 5.11
C GLY A 462 -14.00 29.58 6.29
N THR A 463 -13.81 29.10 7.51
CA THR A 463 -13.59 29.99 8.68
C THR A 463 -12.13 30.41 8.82
N THR A 464 -11.22 29.84 8.04
CA THR A 464 -9.79 30.23 8.02
C THR A 464 -9.45 31.18 6.87
N LEU A 465 -10.42 31.49 5.98
CA LEU A 465 -10.24 32.43 4.88
C LEU A 465 -10.14 33.85 5.42
N THR A 466 -8.91 34.30 5.68
CA THR A 466 -8.63 35.61 6.29
C THR A 466 -7.98 36.55 5.29
N ASN A 467 -7.25 36.01 4.31
CA ASN A 467 -6.65 36.78 3.23
C ASN A 467 -7.55 36.71 1.99
N VAL A 468 -7.64 37.82 1.26
CA VAL A 468 -8.35 37.88 -0.04
C VAL A 468 -7.72 36.92 -1.05
N LEU A 469 -6.40 36.67 -0.94
CA LEU A 469 -5.68 35.73 -1.82
C LEU A 469 -5.96 34.25 -1.51
N ASP A 470 -6.61 33.93 -0.39
CA ASP A 470 -7.03 32.55 -0.08
C ASP A 470 -8.24 32.12 -0.93
N PHE A 471 -8.92 33.08 -1.56
CA PHE A 471 -10.00 32.80 -2.51
C PHE A 471 -9.43 32.34 -3.85
N PRO A 472 -10.03 31.31 -4.46
CA PRO A 472 -9.50 30.73 -5.68
C PRO A 472 -9.62 31.69 -6.85
N ILE A 473 -8.53 31.82 -7.61
CA ILE A 473 -8.47 32.58 -8.85
C ILE A 473 -8.17 31.58 -9.97
N PRO A 474 -8.97 31.51 -11.06
CA PRO A 474 -8.84 30.49 -12.10
C PRO A 474 -7.43 30.37 -12.72
N GLU A 475 -6.70 31.48 -12.80
CA GLU A 475 -5.33 31.56 -13.32
C GLU A 475 -4.33 30.70 -12.53
N PHE A 476 -4.59 30.47 -11.24
CA PHE A 476 -3.73 29.70 -10.35
C PHE A 476 -4.14 28.24 -10.17
N ASP A 477 -5.30 27.83 -10.72
CA ASP A 477 -5.81 26.45 -10.59
C ASP A 477 -4.90 25.38 -11.21
N LYS A 478 -3.95 25.79 -12.08
CA LYS A 478 -3.06 24.90 -12.85
C LYS A 478 -1.59 24.95 -12.40
N ILE A 479 -1.29 25.51 -11.22
CA ILE A 479 0.09 25.57 -10.71
C ILE A 479 0.60 24.19 -10.28
N GLY A 480 -0.29 23.29 -9.84
CA GLY A 480 0.07 21.93 -9.44
C GLY A 480 -0.62 21.50 -8.15
N MET A 481 0.16 20.89 -7.25
CA MET A 481 -0.32 20.33 -5.98
C MET A 481 0.03 21.27 -4.80
N GLU A 482 -0.85 21.31 -3.81
CA GLU A 482 -0.67 22.01 -2.53
C GLU A 482 -0.57 21.00 -1.39
N GLN A 483 0.19 21.32 -0.35
CA GLN A 483 0.24 20.51 0.87
C GLN A 483 -1.08 20.60 1.65
N VAL A 484 -1.51 19.48 2.23
CA VAL A 484 -2.67 19.39 3.12
C VAL A 484 -2.17 19.40 4.57
N PRO A 485 -2.13 20.56 5.25
CA PRO A 485 -1.57 20.64 6.59
C PRO A 485 -2.44 19.91 7.61
N VAL A 486 -1.83 19.34 8.66
CA VAL A 486 -2.55 18.56 9.69
C VAL A 486 -3.66 19.36 10.39
N ILE A 487 -3.55 20.69 10.43
CA ILE A 487 -4.61 21.57 10.98
C ILE A 487 -5.97 21.42 10.27
N ARG A 488 -5.99 20.90 9.03
CA ARG A 488 -7.22 20.58 8.30
C ARG A 488 -7.93 19.35 8.85
N GLY A 489 -7.20 18.46 9.52
CA GLY A 489 -7.72 17.25 10.15
C GLY A 489 -8.02 17.44 11.63
N LEU A 490 -7.16 18.14 12.38
CA LEU A 490 -7.28 18.32 13.83
C LEU A 490 -6.80 19.69 14.31
N ASN A 491 -7.44 20.22 15.36
CA ASN A 491 -6.98 21.40 16.11
C ASN A 491 -7.39 21.31 17.60
N PRO A 492 -6.87 20.32 18.34
CA PRO A 492 -7.23 20.12 19.74
C PRO A 492 -6.55 21.14 20.64
N VAL A 493 -7.09 21.31 21.85
CA VAL A 493 -6.42 22.11 22.88
C VAL A 493 -5.11 21.42 23.27
N LYS A 494 -4.02 22.18 23.36
CA LYS A 494 -2.73 21.64 23.80
C LYS A 494 -2.86 21.01 25.20
N PRO A 495 -2.22 19.86 25.45
CA PRO A 495 -2.20 19.26 26.78
C PRO A 495 -1.59 20.23 27.81
N LYS A 496 -2.08 20.17 29.06
CA LYS A 496 -1.61 21.06 30.14
C LYS A 496 -0.13 20.88 30.46
N ASP A 497 0.37 19.65 30.34
CA ASP A 497 1.76 19.27 30.56
C ASP A 497 2.21 18.34 29.41
N GLY A 498 3.34 18.65 28.77
CA GLY A 498 3.95 17.86 27.69
C GLY A 498 3.86 18.48 26.29
N ASP A 499 4.73 18.02 25.40
CA ASP A 499 4.71 18.40 23.98
C ASP A 499 3.50 17.79 23.27
N PHE A 500 2.92 18.55 22.34
CA PHE A 500 1.90 18.02 21.45
C PHE A 500 2.56 16.95 20.56
N LYS A 501 1.94 15.76 20.46
CA LYS A 501 2.54 14.57 19.82
C LYS A 501 2.86 14.74 18.33
N VAL A 502 2.40 15.82 17.69
CA VAL A 502 2.57 16.08 16.27
C VAL A 502 3.30 17.41 16.08
N SER A 503 4.34 17.38 15.24
CA SER A 503 5.05 18.59 14.81
C SER A 503 4.09 19.55 14.11
N PRO A 504 4.17 20.88 14.34
CA PRO A 504 3.39 21.87 13.60
C PRO A 504 3.59 21.82 12.07
N ASN A 505 4.69 21.22 11.61
CA ASN A 505 5.03 21.10 10.20
C ASN A 505 4.51 19.80 9.56
N LEU A 506 3.91 18.88 10.32
CA LEU A 506 3.37 17.64 9.76
C LEU A 506 2.19 17.94 8.81
N TYR A 507 2.15 17.25 7.69
CA TYR A 507 1.07 17.34 6.69
C TYR A 507 0.60 15.95 6.24
N PHE A 508 -0.64 15.81 5.79
CA PHE A 508 -1.22 14.52 5.36
C PHE A 508 -0.71 14.05 3.99
N GLY A 509 -0.08 14.95 3.25
CA GLY A 509 0.38 14.75 1.88
C GLY A 509 -0.02 15.93 1.02
N TYR A 510 -0.03 15.71 -0.29
CA TYR A 510 -0.35 16.71 -1.29
C TYR A 510 -1.68 16.41 -1.95
N ALA A 511 -2.43 17.46 -2.28
CA ALA A 511 -3.68 17.40 -3.03
C ALA A 511 -3.67 18.47 -4.14
N PRO A 512 -4.52 18.36 -5.18
CA PRO A 512 -4.57 19.37 -6.22
C PRO A 512 -4.85 20.77 -5.66
N GLN A 513 -4.31 21.81 -6.32
CA GLN A 513 -4.56 23.20 -5.92
C GLN A 513 -6.06 23.45 -5.70
N TYR A 514 -6.38 24.21 -4.66
CA TYR A 514 -7.77 24.51 -4.26
C TYR A 514 -8.61 23.28 -3.89
N TYR A 515 -7.99 22.20 -3.39
CA TYR A 515 -8.69 20.99 -2.94
C TYR A 515 -9.88 21.27 -2.00
N ASN A 516 -9.77 22.24 -1.10
CA ASN A 516 -10.81 22.61 -0.14
C ASN A 516 -12.13 23.07 -0.81
N TRP A 517 -12.06 23.56 -2.04
CA TRP A 517 -13.23 23.98 -2.82
C TRP A 517 -13.81 22.86 -3.69
N LYS A 518 -13.09 21.73 -3.80
CA LYS A 518 -13.42 20.61 -4.70
C LYS A 518 -13.97 19.40 -3.96
N THR A 519 -13.73 19.27 -2.66
CA THR A 519 -14.18 18.14 -1.84
C THR A 519 -14.44 18.53 -0.39
N THR A 520 -15.23 17.72 0.33
CA THR A 520 -15.59 17.89 1.74
C THR A 520 -15.73 16.56 2.46
N LEU A 521 -15.55 16.57 3.78
CA LEU A 521 -15.66 15.41 4.67
C LEU A 521 -17.07 15.22 5.26
N ASP A 522 -17.47 13.98 5.50
CA ASP A 522 -18.65 13.63 6.31
C ASP A 522 -18.40 13.97 7.78
N LYS A 523 -19.27 14.77 8.41
CA LYS A 523 -19.07 15.26 9.79
C LYS A 523 -20.26 14.97 10.70
N SER A 524 -19.97 14.58 11.93
CA SER A 524 -20.95 14.43 13.00
C SER A 524 -20.81 15.55 14.05
N MET A 525 -21.92 16.17 14.44
CA MET A 525 -21.97 17.39 15.27
C MET A 525 -22.81 17.19 16.54
N GLY A 526 -22.69 18.12 17.50
CA GLY A 526 -23.51 18.13 18.72
C GLY A 526 -23.10 17.06 19.73
N GLU A 527 -24.08 16.33 20.28
CA GLU A 527 -23.82 15.23 21.21
C GLU A 527 -23.26 13.97 20.54
N PHE A 528 -23.49 13.78 19.22
CA PHE A 528 -22.89 12.68 18.44
C PHE A 528 -21.35 12.68 18.49
N ARG A 529 -20.75 13.86 18.63
CA ARG A 529 -19.29 14.00 18.81
C ARG A 529 -18.81 13.64 20.24
N ARG A 530 -19.70 13.64 21.24
CA ARG A 530 -19.35 13.54 22.66
C ARG A 530 -19.89 12.26 23.29
N SER A 531 -21.11 12.29 23.82
CA SER A 531 -21.74 11.21 24.57
C SER A 531 -22.33 10.13 23.65
N LEU A 532 -22.81 10.50 22.46
CA LEU A 532 -23.53 9.60 21.55
C LEU A 532 -22.63 8.95 20.49
N LYS A 533 -21.37 8.68 20.82
CA LYS A 533 -20.40 8.05 19.90
C LYS A 533 -20.82 6.65 19.43
N THR A 534 -21.66 5.95 20.19
CA THR A 534 -22.16 4.59 19.84
C THR A 534 -23.12 4.59 18.66
N TRP A 535 -23.66 5.76 18.27
CA TRP A 535 -24.63 5.90 17.18
C TRP A 535 -24.00 6.08 15.80
N ILE A 536 -22.69 6.29 15.74
CA ILE A 536 -21.94 6.60 14.51
C ILE A 536 -20.66 5.77 14.47
N ILE A 537 -19.89 5.86 13.38
CA ILE A 537 -18.53 5.31 13.31
C ILE A 537 -17.56 6.48 13.49
N PRO A 538 -17.14 6.79 14.73
CA PRO A 538 -16.37 8.01 15.00
C PRO A 538 -14.92 7.87 14.53
N PHE A 539 -14.46 8.86 13.77
CA PHE A 539 -13.03 9.12 13.57
C PHE A 539 -12.65 10.41 14.31
N ASP A 540 -11.96 10.29 15.43
CA ASP A 540 -11.58 11.41 16.29
C ASP A 540 -10.10 11.80 16.17
N ASP A 541 -9.72 12.86 16.90
CA ASP A 541 -8.35 13.37 16.89
C ASP A 541 -7.37 12.30 17.38
N GLU A 542 -7.75 11.49 18.38
CA GLU A 542 -6.92 10.39 18.90
C GLU A 542 -6.72 9.29 17.87
N ALA A 543 -7.78 8.89 17.15
CA ALA A 543 -7.69 7.93 16.05
C ALA A 543 -6.78 8.45 14.93
N LEU A 544 -6.88 9.73 14.58
CA LEU A 544 -6.04 10.36 13.56
C LEU A 544 -4.56 10.38 13.98
N LEU A 545 -4.28 10.74 15.24
CA LEU A 545 -2.94 10.70 15.84
C LEU A 545 -2.38 9.27 15.94
N ALA A 546 -3.21 8.30 16.31
CA ALA A 546 -2.81 6.90 16.44
C ALA A 546 -2.52 6.27 15.07
N ALA A 547 -3.27 6.63 14.04
CA ALA A 547 -3.13 6.10 12.70
C ALA A 547 -1.76 6.41 12.06
N ASP A 548 -1.13 7.54 12.40
CA ASP A 548 0.23 7.88 11.97
C ASP A 548 1.31 7.03 12.66
N SER A 549 1.05 6.56 13.89
CA SER A 549 2.01 5.73 14.65
C SER A 549 2.09 4.27 14.19
N VAL A 550 1.27 3.87 13.23
CA VAL A 550 1.16 2.49 12.75
C VAL A 550 2.26 2.22 11.71
N ASP A 551 3.25 1.41 12.08
CA ASP A 551 4.48 1.21 11.31
C ASP A 551 4.30 0.19 10.17
N PHE A 552 4.06 0.69 8.96
CA PHE A 552 4.10 -0.09 7.71
C PHE A 552 5.38 0.26 6.95
N PRO A 553 5.90 -0.62 6.07
CA PRO A 553 7.09 -0.31 5.30
C PRO A 553 6.78 0.82 4.31
N ASP A 554 7.26 2.01 4.61
CA ASP A 554 7.02 3.19 3.78
C ASP A 554 7.76 3.10 2.44
N ASN A 555 7.15 3.62 1.39
CA ASN A 555 7.81 3.81 0.10
C ASN A 555 8.96 4.82 0.27
N PRO A 556 10.16 4.58 -0.30
CA PRO A 556 11.29 5.53 -0.23
C PRO A 556 10.97 6.96 -0.67
N ASN A 557 9.89 7.16 -1.43
CA ASN A 557 9.44 8.47 -1.88
C ASN A 557 8.54 9.21 -0.86
N VAL A 558 8.22 8.62 0.29
CA VAL A 558 7.45 9.30 1.35
C VAL A 558 8.35 10.31 2.06
N GLU A 559 7.93 11.57 2.14
CA GLU A 559 8.68 12.61 2.85
C GLU A 559 8.62 12.37 4.37
N ALA A 560 9.72 12.66 5.07
CA ALA A 560 9.85 12.40 6.52
C ALA A 560 8.84 13.17 7.39
N ASP A 561 8.32 14.31 6.89
CA ASP A 561 7.34 15.16 7.56
C ASP A 561 5.88 14.87 7.09
N SER A 562 5.64 13.71 6.47
CA SER A 562 4.31 13.27 6.02
C SER A 562 3.79 12.06 6.79
N VAL A 563 2.49 11.78 6.69
CA VAL A 563 1.88 10.61 7.35
C VAL A 563 2.38 9.29 6.81
N LYS A 564 2.41 8.26 7.65
CA LYS A 564 2.85 6.91 7.25
C LYS A 564 1.77 6.10 6.52
N ALA A 565 2.19 5.02 5.84
CA ALA A 565 1.28 4.12 5.13
C ALA A 565 0.18 3.48 6.02
N GLY A 566 0.44 3.33 7.33
CA GLY A 566 -0.54 2.82 8.28
C GLY A 566 -1.78 3.71 8.46
N PHE A 567 -1.66 5.01 8.16
CA PHE A 567 -2.77 5.97 8.23
C PHE A 567 -3.96 5.56 7.36
N PHE A 568 -3.67 4.95 6.21
CA PHE A 568 -4.69 4.59 5.22
C PHE A 568 -5.37 3.25 5.50
N LYS A 569 -4.95 2.49 6.51
CA LYS A 569 -5.42 1.13 6.76
C LYS A 569 -6.60 1.12 7.73
N VAL A 570 -7.59 0.27 7.43
CA VAL A 570 -8.77 0.10 8.29
C VAL A 570 -8.40 -0.74 9.50
N SER A 571 -8.37 -0.12 10.68
CA SER A 571 -8.28 -0.85 11.95
C SER A 571 -9.64 -1.42 12.36
N PRO A 572 -9.72 -2.71 12.75
CA PRO A 572 -10.95 -3.28 13.31
C PRO A 572 -11.50 -2.56 14.55
N SER A 573 -10.60 -1.91 15.33
CA SER A 573 -10.95 -1.22 16.58
C SER A 573 -11.82 0.03 16.37
N VAL A 574 -11.91 0.53 15.13
CA VAL A 574 -12.77 1.68 14.78
C VAL A 574 -14.25 1.43 15.10
N LEU A 575 -14.68 0.16 15.14
CA LEU A 575 -16.05 -0.25 15.44
C LEU A 575 -16.27 -0.67 16.90
N ASP A 576 -15.28 -0.51 17.78
CA ASP A 576 -15.38 -0.91 19.20
C ASP A 576 -16.47 -0.14 19.97
N ASN A 577 -16.81 1.07 19.53
CA ASN A 577 -17.89 1.85 20.12
C ASN A 577 -19.27 1.39 19.63
N LEU A 578 -19.33 0.76 18.46
CA LEU A 578 -20.57 0.34 17.81
C LEU A 578 -21.06 -1.01 18.36
N PHE A 579 -20.15 -1.97 18.51
CA PHE A 579 -20.45 -3.31 18.98
C PHE A 579 -20.30 -3.45 20.50
N ALA A 580 -21.05 -4.38 21.08
CA ALA A 580 -20.92 -4.71 22.50
C ALA A 580 -19.57 -5.39 22.83
N VAL A 581 -18.93 -6.01 21.84
CA VAL A 581 -17.65 -6.73 21.98
C VAL A 581 -16.57 -5.94 21.24
N LYS A 582 -15.50 -5.60 21.96
CA LYS A 582 -14.33 -4.93 21.40
C LYS A 582 -13.48 -5.91 20.59
N ALA A 583 -12.92 -5.44 19.48
CA ALA A 583 -12.05 -6.24 18.64
C ALA A 583 -10.75 -6.62 19.38
N ASN A 584 -10.41 -7.91 19.38
CA ASN A 584 -9.16 -8.44 19.88
C ASN A 584 -8.62 -9.50 18.90
N SER A 585 -7.48 -10.12 19.21
CA SER A 585 -6.86 -11.18 18.40
C SER A 585 -7.68 -12.48 18.34
N ASP A 586 -8.52 -12.70 19.34
CA ASP A 586 -9.41 -13.87 19.44
C ASP A 586 -10.57 -13.77 18.41
N LEU A 587 -10.93 -14.91 17.82
CA LEU A 587 -12.06 -15.06 16.89
C LEU A 587 -13.41 -14.78 17.56
N ASN A 588 -13.51 -14.97 18.88
CA ASN A 588 -14.74 -14.65 19.63
C ASN A 588 -15.13 -13.15 19.54
N THR A 589 -14.18 -12.29 19.15
CA THR A 589 -14.40 -10.86 18.97
C THR A 589 -14.70 -10.45 17.52
N ASP A 590 -14.94 -11.42 16.63
CA ASP A 590 -15.33 -11.13 15.26
C ASP A 590 -16.72 -10.49 15.20
N GLN A 591 -16.80 -9.41 14.42
CA GLN A 591 -17.95 -8.52 14.36
C GLN A 591 -19.01 -9.02 13.38
N PHE A 592 -18.59 -9.75 12.34
CA PHE A 592 -19.45 -10.24 11.27
C PHE A 592 -19.52 -11.76 11.29
N LEU A 593 -20.74 -12.29 11.27
CA LEU A 593 -21.06 -13.71 11.23
C LEU A 593 -21.71 -13.99 9.88
N CYS A 594 -20.95 -14.61 8.97
CA CYS A 594 -21.32 -14.80 7.58
C CYS A 594 -21.75 -16.24 7.32
N SER A 595 -22.86 -16.41 6.59
CA SER A 595 -23.25 -17.69 5.98
C SER A 595 -23.40 -17.48 4.49
N THR A 596 -22.45 -18.01 3.73
CA THR A 596 -22.37 -17.79 2.27
C THR A 596 -22.43 -19.11 1.52
N LEU A 597 -23.28 -19.16 0.49
CA LEU A 597 -23.29 -20.24 -0.50
C LEU A 597 -22.53 -19.77 -1.74
N PHE A 598 -21.46 -20.48 -2.07
CA PHE A 598 -20.73 -20.36 -3.33
C PHE A 598 -21.27 -21.42 -4.28
N ASP A 599 -22.13 -21.01 -5.20
CA ASP A 599 -22.72 -21.85 -6.26
C ASP A 599 -21.80 -21.78 -7.48
N VAL A 600 -20.95 -22.80 -7.64
CA VAL A 600 -19.81 -22.77 -8.57
C VAL A 600 -19.92 -23.91 -9.57
N ASN A 601 -20.12 -23.55 -10.83
CA ASN A 601 -20.16 -24.49 -11.94
C ASN A 601 -18.93 -24.28 -12.82
N VAL A 602 -18.18 -25.35 -13.08
CA VAL A 602 -16.96 -25.29 -13.90
C VAL A 602 -17.03 -26.28 -15.05
N VAL A 603 -16.78 -25.82 -16.27
CA VAL A 603 -16.64 -26.68 -17.44
C VAL A 603 -15.16 -26.88 -17.74
N ARG A 604 -14.68 -28.12 -17.59
CA ARG A 604 -13.26 -28.48 -17.72
C ARG A 604 -13.05 -29.56 -18.77
N SER A 605 -11.85 -29.60 -19.36
CA SER A 605 -11.44 -30.65 -20.31
C SER A 605 -11.00 -31.93 -19.60
N LEU A 606 -11.84 -32.43 -18.70
CA LEU A 606 -11.66 -33.66 -17.95
C LEU A 606 -12.84 -34.58 -18.18
N ASP A 607 -12.57 -35.88 -18.12
CA ASP A 607 -13.61 -36.90 -18.23
C ASP A 607 -14.43 -37.01 -16.93
N PRO A 608 -15.78 -37.06 -17.00
CA PRO A 608 -16.63 -37.14 -15.80
C PRO A 608 -16.33 -38.32 -14.89
N ASN A 609 -15.89 -39.45 -15.46
CA ASN A 609 -15.69 -40.69 -14.72
C ASN A 609 -14.22 -40.93 -14.39
N GLY A 610 -13.28 -40.30 -15.13
CA GLY A 610 -11.84 -40.48 -14.95
C GLY A 610 -11.37 -41.91 -15.25
N LEU A 611 -12.20 -42.69 -15.96
CA LEU A 611 -11.92 -44.07 -16.32
C LEU A 611 -11.33 -44.13 -17.74
N PRO A 612 -10.49 -45.13 -18.04
CA PRO A 612 -9.86 -45.24 -19.35
C PRO A 612 -10.80 -45.73 -20.47
N TYR A 613 -12.11 -45.88 -20.21
CA TYR A 613 -13.09 -46.53 -21.09
C TYR A 613 -14.23 -45.61 -21.48
#